data_AF-A0AA47A2W0-F1
#
_entry.id   AF-A0AA47A2W0-F1
#
_cell.length_a   1.000
_cell.length_b   1.000
_cell.length_c   1.000
_cell.angle_alpha   90.00
_cell.angle_beta   90.00
_cell.angle_gamma   90.00
#
_symmetry.space_group_name_H-M   'P 1'
#
loop_
_entity.id
_entity.type
_entity.pdbx_description
1 polymer ?
#
loop_
_entity_poly.entity_id
_entity_poly.type
_entity_poly.pdbx_seq_one_letter_code
_entity_poly.pdbx_strand_id
1 'polypeptide(L)'
;MKNKNKNVAWATFRTATQVVAIMAVILVTLIACGKSDSGGSVQNKDLIGTWKLESMTIDGKSIEDFFSDNGKEVSVSSKKCRNNSTVTFLEKEGVSNTCDDSHPNNKKECKCESIPFIYTISGNTIALKSTKGADSRTFSIIGNKLTFSYSREDEKGKKHTLVETYVKQ
;
A
#
# COMPACT_ATOMS: atom_id res chain seq x y z
N MET A 1 -17.62 17.38 27.68
CA MET A 1 -17.92 16.16 26.88
C MET A 1 -16.71 15.89 25.99
N LYS A 2 -16.04 14.73 26.16
CA LYS A 2 -14.84 14.37 25.40
C LYS A 2 -15.22 14.06 23.95
N ASN A 3 -14.74 14.87 23.02
CA ASN A 3 -14.88 14.64 21.58
C ASN A 3 -14.13 13.36 21.20
N LYS A 4 -14.86 12.25 21.02
CA LYS A 4 -14.33 11.01 20.43
C LYS A 4 -14.26 11.21 18.92
N ASN A 5 -13.21 11.91 18.46
CA ASN A 5 -12.86 11.90 17.05
C ASN A 5 -12.49 10.45 16.70
N LYS A 6 -13.37 9.77 15.95
CA LYS A 6 -13.16 8.38 15.53
C LYS A 6 -12.03 8.41 14.49
N ASN A 7 -10.83 8.17 14.97
CA ASN A 7 -9.62 8.07 14.17
C ASN A 7 -9.83 7.11 13.02
N VAL A 8 -9.53 7.60 11.82
CA VAL A 8 -9.50 6.81 10.60
C VAL A 8 -8.49 5.68 10.80
N ALA A 9 -8.86 4.44 10.44
CA ALA A 9 -8.18 3.24 10.91
C ALA A 9 -6.66 3.18 10.57
N TRP A 10 -6.21 3.93 9.57
CA TRP A 10 -4.80 4.01 9.15
C TRP A 10 -3.96 5.01 9.95
N ALA A 11 -4.58 5.93 10.71
CA ALA A 11 -3.86 6.85 11.60
C ALA A 11 -3.10 6.12 12.72
N THR A 12 -3.38 4.82 12.91
CA THR A 12 -2.72 3.95 13.90
C THR A 12 -1.34 3.44 13.46
N PHE A 13 -0.91 3.69 12.22
CA PHE A 13 0.45 3.37 11.80
C PHE A 13 1.34 4.61 11.83
N ARG A 14 2.53 4.49 12.43
CA ARG A 14 3.48 5.59 12.47
C ARG A 14 3.94 5.91 11.04
N THR A 15 3.95 7.20 10.67
CA THR A 15 4.66 7.64 9.46
C THR A 15 6.14 7.35 9.67
N ALA A 16 6.74 6.62 8.74
CA ALA A 16 8.11 6.13 8.88
C ALA A 16 9.08 7.32 9.00
N THR A 17 9.53 7.59 10.23
CA THR A 17 10.72 8.40 10.46
C THR A 17 11.88 7.42 10.39
N GLN A 18 12.72 7.58 9.36
CA GLN A 18 13.77 6.64 8.98
C GLN A 18 14.61 6.16 10.17
N VAL A 19 14.70 4.83 10.30
CA VAL A 19 15.98 4.17 10.60
C VAL A 19 16.10 3.06 9.56
N VAL A 20 17.08 3.18 8.66
CA VAL A 20 17.41 2.14 7.69
C VAL A 20 17.92 0.93 8.47
N ALA A 21 17.03 0.00 8.79
CA ALA A 21 17.38 -1.32 9.25
C ALA A 21 17.22 -2.27 8.06
N ILE A 22 18.34 -2.78 7.57
CA ILE A 22 18.42 -3.86 6.59
C ILE A 22 17.73 -5.08 7.22
N MET A 23 16.44 -5.25 6.96
CA MET A 23 15.67 -6.39 7.45
C MET A 23 15.91 -7.55 6.50
N ALA A 24 16.38 -8.67 7.04
CA ALA A 24 16.44 -9.94 6.34
C ALA A 24 15.05 -10.29 5.80
N VAL A 25 14.95 -10.36 4.47
CA VAL A 25 13.74 -10.75 3.75
C VAL A 25 13.50 -12.22 4.07
N ILE A 26 12.47 -12.51 4.88
CA ILE A 26 11.90 -13.86 4.93
C ILE A 26 11.27 -14.10 3.57
N LEU A 27 11.98 -14.82 2.71
CA LEU A 27 11.47 -15.36 1.46
C LEU A 27 10.29 -16.28 1.79
N VAL A 28 9.07 -15.77 1.68
CA VAL A 28 7.92 -16.63 1.46
C VAL A 28 8.11 -17.22 0.08
N THR A 29 8.61 -18.46 0.04
CA THR A 29 8.77 -19.25 -1.17
C THR A 29 7.38 -19.59 -1.70
N LEU A 30 6.81 -18.68 -2.48
CA LEU A 30 5.79 -19.03 -3.45
C LEU A 30 6.47 -19.94 -4.47
N ILE A 31 6.39 -21.25 -4.24
CA ILE A 31 6.77 -22.28 -5.20
C ILE A 31 5.76 -22.18 -6.35
N ALA A 32 6.00 -21.24 -7.26
CA ALA A 32 5.52 -21.35 -8.62
C ALA A 32 6.36 -22.46 -9.26
N CYS A 33 5.86 -23.70 -9.20
CA CYS A 33 6.41 -24.81 -9.96
C CYS A 33 6.09 -24.57 -11.44
N GLY A 34 6.88 -23.71 -12.07
CA GLY A 34 6.86 -23.39 -13.49
C GLY A 34 8.29 -23.43 -14.00
N LYS A 35 8.57 -24.40 -14.85
CA LYS A 35 9.88 -24.77 -15.40
C LYS A 35 10.45 -23.63 -16.28
N SER A 36 11.77 -23.42 -16.11
CA SER A 36 12.77 -22.77 -17.00
C SER A 36 12.77 -21.24 -17.17
N ASP A 37 13.90 -20.67 -16.73
CA ASP A 37 14.67 -19.57 -17.32
C ASP A 37 13.97 -18.28 -17.71
N SER A 38 13.97 -17.32 -16.78
CA SER A 38 14.70 -16.06 -16.95
C SER A 38 14.44 -15.19 -15.73
N GLY A 39 15.52 -14.75 -15.08
CA GLY A 39 15.50 -13.60 -14.17
C GLY A 39 15.13 -12.35 -14.97
N GLY A 40 13.86 -12.25 -15.36
CA GLY A 40 13.28 -11.08 -15.99
C GLY A 40 13.31 -9.96 -14.98
N SER A 41 14.37 -9.16 -15.01
CA SER A 41 14.37 -7.81 -14.43
C SER A 41 13.06 -7.15 -14.84
N VAL A 42 12.17 -6.88 -13.89
CA VAL A 42 10.93 -6.14 -14.15
C VAL A 42 11.36 -4.82 -14.76
N GLN A 43 11.11 -4.66 -16.05
CA GLN A 43 11.55 -3.46 -16.75
C GLN A 43 10.63 -2.33 -16.31
N ASN A 44 11.21 -1.16 -16.08
CA ASN A 44 10.46 0.03 -15.67
C ASN A 44 9.21 0.28 -16.55
N LYS A 45 9.29 -0.08 -17.84
CA LYS A 45 8.18 0.00 -18.80
C LYS A 45 6.92 -0.78 -18.39
N ASP A 46 7.06 -1.89 -17.66
CA ASP A 46 5.92 -2.74 -17.29
C ASP A 46 5.10 -2.10 -16.16
N LEU A 47 5.76 -1.27 -15.34
CA LEU A 47 5.16 -0.49 -14.26
C LEU A 47 4.39 0.73 -14.78
N ILE A 48 4.81 1.30 -15.91
CA ILE A 48 4.19 2.51 -16.49
C ILE A 48 2.69 2.27 -16.76
N GLY A 49 1.90 3.26 -16.35
CA GLY A 49 0.44 3.27 -16.45
C GLY A 49 -0.25 3.54 -15.12
N THR A 50 -1.59 3.51 -15.15
CA THR A 50 -2.44 3.72 -13.97
C THR A 50 -2.90 2.38 -13.42
N TRP A 51 -2.79 2.25 -12.10
CA TRP A 51 -3.17 1.05 -11.34
C TRP A 51 -4.18 1.43 -10.27
N LYS A 52 -5.28 0.71 -10.18
CA LYS A 52 -6.34 0.94 -9.19
C LYS A 52 -6.26 -0.09 -8.08
N LEU A 53 -6.39 0.35 -6.83
CA LEU A 53 -6.33 -0.54 -5.67
C LEU A 53 -7.49 -1.54 -5.73
N GLU A 54 -7.15 -2.82 -5.73
CA GLU A 54 -8.10 -3.94 -5.70
C GLU A 54 -8.27 -4.45 -4.26
N SER A 55 -7.17 -4.66 -3.55
CA SER A 55 -7.17 -5.18 -2.19
C SER A 55 -5.96 -4.74 -1.38
N MET A 56 -6.09 -4.82 -0.06
CA MET A 56 -4.98 -4.64 0.88
C MET A 56 -5.19 -5.58 2.07
N THR A 57 -4.11 -6.19 2.54
CA THR A 57 -4.10 -7.06 3.72
C THR A 57 -3.07 -6.58 4.74
N ILE A 58 -3.31 -6.93 6.01
CA ILE A 58 -2.41 -6.66 7.13
C ILE A 58 -2.18 -7.99 7.86
N ASP A 59 -0.92 -8.42 7.96
CA ASP A 59 -0.52 -9.73 8.50
C ASP A 59 -1.29 -10.90 7.85
N GLY A 60 -1.53 -10.81 6.54
CA GLY A 60 -2.27 -11.81 5.77
C GLY A 60 -3.79 -11.79 5.97
N LYS A 61 -4.32 -10.94 6.84
CA LYS A 61 -5.77 -10.76 7.07
C LYS A 61 -6.33 -9.64 6.23
N SER A 62 -7.62 -9.74 5.87
CA SER A 62 -8.33 -8.59 5.33
C SER A 62 -8.30 -7.44 6.33
N ILE A 63 -8.45 -6.22 5.85
CA ILE A 63 -8.41 -5.05 6.73
C ILE A 63 -9.57 -5.07 7.72
N GLU A 64 -10.72 -5.55 7.28
CA GLU A 64 -11.89 -5.76 8.10
C GLU A 64 -11.59 -6.71 9.25
N ASP A 65 -11.06 -7.90 8.95
CA ASP A 65 -10.73 -8.90 9.97
C ASP A 65 -9.65 -8.39 10.94
N PHE A 66 -8.60 -7.76 10.41
CA PHE A 66 -7.51 -7.23 11.22
C PHE A 66 -8.00 -6.19 12.24
N PHE A 67 -8.87 -5.27 11.83
CA PHE A 67 -9.40 -4.27 12.77
C PHE A 67 -10.46 -4.85 13.70
N SER A 68 -11.32 -5.75 13.22
CA SER A 68 -12.31 -6.43 14.05
C SER A 68 -11.68 -7.23 15.18
N ASP A 69 -10.58 -7.94 14.92
CA ASP A 69 -9.80 -8.65 15.95
C ASP A 69 -9.24 -7.71 17.03
N ASN A 70 -9.03 -6.44 16.67
CA ASN A 70 -8.55 -5.39 17.58
C ASN A 70 -9.71 -4.55 18.17
N GLY A 71 -10.96 -5.01 18.05
CA GLY A 71 -12.15 -4.33 18.58
C GLY A 71 -12.50 -3.02 17.86
N LYS A 72 -12.00 -2.83 16.63
CA LYS A 72 -12.26 -1.66 15.78
C LYS A 72 -13.12 -2.08 14.59
N GLU A 73 -14.05 -1.22 14.19
CA GLU A 73 -14.89 -1.47 13.02
C GLU A 73 -14.46 -0.58 11.86
N VAL A 74 -14.32 -1.17 10.67
CA VAL A 74 -14.03 -0.44 9.43
C VAL A 74 -15.37 -0.15 8.76
N SER A 75 -15.67 1.12 8.51
CA SER A 75 -16.92 1.47 7.84
C SER A 75 -16.91 1.01 6.37
N VAL A 76 -18.08 0.60 5.88
CA VAL A 76 -18.27 0.25 4.46
C VAL A 76 -17.95 1.43 3.54
N SER A 77 -18.19 2.66 3.99
CA SER A 77 -17.84 3.88 3.25
C SER A 77 -16.33 4.05 3.10
N SER A 78 -15.55 3.86 4.18
CA SER A 78 -14.09 3.91 4.12
C SER A 78 -13.51 2.85 3.17
N LYS A 79 -14.06 1.63 3.18
CA LYS A 79 -13.66 0.59 2.21
C LYS A 79 -13.91 1.04 0.77
N LYS A 80 -15.11 1.55 0.48
CA LYS A 80 -15.49 2.00 -0.87
C LYS A 80 -14.60 3.16 -1.34
N CYS A 81 -14.33 4.13 -0.47
CA CYS A 81 -13.44 5.24 -0.79
C CYS A 81 -12.02 4.77 -1.06
N ARG A 82 -11.48 3.90 -0.20
CA ARG A 82 -10.13 3.36 -0.37
C ARG A 82 -9.96 2.65 -1.71
N ASN A 83 -10.94 1.87 -2.15
CA ASN A 83 -10.90 1.17 -3.44
C ASN A 83 -10.92 2.11 -4.67
N ASN A 84 -11.16 3.41 -4.48
CA ASN A 84 -10.98 4.41 -5.52
C ASN A 84 -9.54 4.95 -5.61
N SER A 85 -8.65 4.54 -4.70
CA SER A 85 -7.24 4.95 -4.73
C SER A 85 -6.55 4.38 -5.96
N THR A 86 -5.67 5.19 -6.55
CA THR A 86 -4.89 4.83 -7.72
C THR A 86 -3.42 5.19 -7.53
N VAL A 87 -2.55 4.53 -8.27
CA VAL A 87 -1.16 4.92 -8.44
C VAL A 87 -0.85 4.95 -9.93
N THR A 88 -0.30 6.04 -10.42
CA THR A 88 0.10 6.21 -11.81
C THR A 88 1.62 6.35 -11.87
N PHE A 89 2.26 5.50 -12.65
CA PHE A 89 3.70 5.54 -12.93
C PHE A 89 3.96 6.09 -14.33
N LEU A 90 4.84 7.08 -14.41
CA LEU A 90 5.52 7.58 -15.60
C LEU A 90 6.96 7.11 -15.55
N GLU A 91 7.80 7.40 -16.56
CA GLU A 91 9.15 6.80 -16.65
C GLU A 91 10.04 6.98 -15.40
N LYS A 92 9.96 8.09 -14.66
CA LYS A 92 10.82 8.37 -13.49
C LYS A 92 10.07 8.95 -12.30
N GLU A 93 8.77 9.17 -12.46
CA GLU A 93 7.93 9.83 -11.48
C GLU A 93 6.53 9.25 -11.54
N GLY A 94 5.68 9.64 -10.61
CA GLY A 94 4.32 9.18 -10.57
C GLY A 94 3.48 9.99 -9.61
N VAL A 95 2.21 9.63 -9.55
CA VAL A 95 1.23 10.25 -8.66
C VAL A 95 0.47 9.15 -7.95
N SER A 96 0.45 9.23 -6.62
CA SER A 96 -0.39 8.38 -5.77
C SER A 96 -1.63 9.18 -5.40
N ASN A 97 -2.80 8.71 -5.82
CA ASN A 97 -4.08 9.29 -5.42
C ASN A 97 -4.70 8.42 -4.33
N THR A 98 -4.66 8.90 -3.09
CA THR A 98 -5.15 8.16 -1.92
C THR A 98 -6.53 8.68 -1.53
N CYS A 99 -7.54 7.82 -1.58
CA CYS A 99 -8.92 8.19 -1.32
C CYS A 99 -9.38 7.66 0.04
N ASP A 100 -10.05 8.51 0.83
CA ASP A 100 -10.58 8.14 2.14
C ASP A 100 -11.89 8.87 2.46
N ASP A 101 -12.60 8.35 3.46
CA ASP A 101 -13.80 8.98 4.01
C ASP A 101 -13.39 10.13 4.94
N SER A 102 -13.55 11.36 4.47
CA SER A 102 -13.19 12.56 5.23
C SER A 102 -14.24 12.99 6.25
N HIS A 103 -15.44 12.41 6.22
CA HIS A 103 -16.54 12.80 7.08
C HIS A 103 -17.34 11.57 7.53
N PRO A 104 -17.00 10.93 8.67
CA PRO A 104 -17.79 9.82 9.20
C PRO A 104 -19.27 10.21 9.48
N ASN A 105 -19.57 11.52 9.53
CA ASN A 105 -20.90 12.07 9.76
C ASN A 105 -21.62 12.56 8.50
N ASN A 106 -20.96 12.61 7.32
CA ASN A 106 -21.55 13.11 6.07
C ASN A 106 -21.28 12.10 4.95
N LYS A 107 -22.21 11.14 4.82
CA LYS A 107 -22.09 9.84 4.12
C LYS A 107 -21.83 9.86 2.60
N LYS A 108 -21.41 10.98 1.99
CA LYS A 108 -21.51 11.12 0.51
C LYS A 108 -20.22 11.34 -0.27
N GLU A 109 -19.11 11.82 0.30
CA GLU A 109 -17.97 12.20 -0.53
C GLU A 109 -16.64 11.63 -0.03
N CYS A 110 -16.11 10.68 -0.82
CA CYS A 110 -14.71 10.28 -0.72
C CYS A 110 -13.83 11.45 -1.11
N LYS A 111 -12.87 11.82 -0.26
CA LYS A 111 -11.86 12.81 -0.61
C LYS A 111 -10.60 12.07 -1.01
N CYS A 112 -10.04 12.47 -2.14
CA CYS A 112 -8.78 11.93 -2.60
C CYS A 112 -7.68 13.00 -2.51
N GLU A 113 -6.51 12.59 -2.05
CA GLU A 113 -5.30 13.40 -2.01
C GLU A 113 -4.29 12.85 -3.02
N SER A 114 -3.87 13.70 -3.95
CA SER A 114 -2.84 13.39 -4.94
C SER A 114 -1.46 13.78 -4.41
N ILE A 115 -0.56 12.82 -4.34
CA ILE A 115 0.81 12.99 -3.85
C ILE A 115 1.76 12.61 -4.98
N PRO A 116 2.50 13.57 -5.57
CA PRO A 116 3.53 13.26 -6.55
C PRO A 116 4.72 12.57 -5.85
N PHE A 117 5.36 11.66 -6.57
CA PHE A 117 6.56 10.97 -6.10
C PHE A 117 7.54 10.72 -7.25
N ILE A 118 8.81 10.61 -6.91
CA ILE A 118 9.83 10.04 -7.79
C ILE A 118 10.16 8.63 -7.31
N TYR A 119 10.70 7.80 -8.21
CA TYR A 119 11.05 6.44 -7.83
C TYR A 119 12.29 5.90 -8.55
N THR A 120 12.89 4.88 -7.94
CA THR A 120 13.93 4.06 -8.55
C THR A 120 13.65 2.58 -8.31
N ILE A 121 14.08 1.72 -9.23
CA ILE A 121 13.89 0.27 -9.18
C ILE A 121 15.26 -0.40 -9.09
N SER A 122 15.39 -1.34 -8.15
CA SER A 122 16.55 -2.22 -8.04
C SER A 122 16.06 -3.65 -7.76
N GLY A 123 16.15 -4.52 -8.76
CA GLY A 123 15.58 -5.86 -8.71
C GLY A 123 14.06 -5.82 -8.48
N ASN A 124 13.59 -6.51 -7.43
CA ASN A 124 12.18 -6.52 -7.00
C ASN A 124 11.85 -5.44 -5.96
N THR A 125 12.73 -4.45 -5.77
CA THR A 125 12.53 -3.37 -4.80
C THR A 125 12.31 -2.06 -5.53
N ILE A 126 11.29 -1.31 -5.11
CA ILE A 126 11.03 0.06 -5.53
C ILE A 126 11.29 1.00 -4.36
N ALA A 127 12.10 2.03 -4.57
CA ALA A 127 12.27 3.13 -3.64
C ALA A 127 11.43 4.31 -4.11
N LEU A 128 10.54 4.81 -3.26
CA LEU A 128 9.61 5.91 -3.52
C LEU A 128 10.02 7.11 -2.67
N LYS A 129 10.01 8.32 -3.25
CA LYS A 129 10.23 9.57 -2.51
C LYS A 129 9.18 10.60 -2.89
N SER A 130 8.53 11.16 -1.87
CA SER A 130 7.49 12.19 -1.99
C SER A 130 7.70 13.31 -0.98
N THR A 131 6.80 14.30 -0.98
CA THR A 131 6.75 15.34 0.06
C THR A 131 6.45 14.79 1.45
N LYS A 132 5.86 13.59 1.55
CA LYS A 132 5.56 12.91 2.82
C LYS A 132 6.72 12.04 3.35
N GLY A 133 7.83 11.96 2.62
CA GLY A 133 9.01 11.17 2.99
C GLY A 133 9.43 10.17 1.92
N ALA A 134 10.36 9.29 2.29
CA ALA A 134 10.88 8.24 1.45
C ALA A 134 10.61 6.86 2.06
N ASP A 135 10.27 5.90 1.23
CA ASP A 135 9.93 4.52 1.63
C ASP A 135 10.41 3.54 0.55
N SER A 136 10.66 2.29 0.94
CA SER A 136 11.07 1.22 0.02
C SER A 136 10.14 0.02 0.18
N ARG A 137 9.71 -0.55 -0.94
CA ARG A 137 8.75 -1.65 -0.97
C ARG A 137 9.23 -2.75 -1.89
N THR A 138 8.95 -4.00 -1.54
CA THR A 138 9.04 -5.08 -2.52
C THR A 138 7.85 -4.99 -3.45
N PHE A 139 8.05 -5.23 -4.74
CA PHE A 139 6.97 -5.25 -5.71
C PHE A 139 7.08 -6.42 -6.69
N SER A 140 5.95 -6.79 -7.27
CA SER A 140 5.87 -7.76 -8.36
C SER A 140 4.77 -7.36 -9.34
N ILE A 141 5.01 -7.61 -10.63
CA ILE A 141 4.00 -7.45 -11.68
C ILE A 141 3.77 -8.82 -12.29
N ILE A 142 2.52 -9.30 -12.25
CA ILE A 142 2.11 -10.57 -12.87
C ILE A 142 0.83 -10.29 -13.66
N GLY A 143 0.94 -10.34 -14.99
CA GLY A 143 -0.16 -9.97 -15.88
C GLY A 143 -0.59 -8.52 -15.66
N ASN A 144 -1.88 -8.31 -15.36
CA ASN A 144 -2.45 -6.99 -15.07
C ASN A 144 -2.46 -6.63 -13.58
N LYS A 145 -1.74 -7.38 -12.73
CA LYS A 145 -1.68 -7.15 -11.29
C LYS A 145 -0.31 -6.64 -10.85
N LEU A 146 -0.33 -5.55 -10.10
CA LEU A 146 0.82 -4.99 -9.39
C LEU A 146 0.62 -5.24 -7.89
N THR A 147 1.59 -5.86 -7.25
CA THR A 147 1.55 -6.10 -5.81
C THR A 147 2.71 -5.38 -5.14
N PHE A 148 2.42 -4.65 -4.05
CA PHE A 148 3.42 -4.13 -3.12
C PHE A 148 3.38 -4.90 -1.82
N SER A 149 4.55 -5.15 -1.24
CA SER A 149 4.72 -5.68 0.11
C SER A 149 5.69 -4.80 0.89
N TYR A 150 5.30 -4.38 2.09
CA TYR A 150 6.11 -3.53 2.96
C TYR A 150 5.71 -3.71 4.42
N SER A 151 6.55 -3.24 5.35
CA SER A 151 6.27 -3.30 6.78
C SER A 151 6.03 -1.91 7.36
N ARG A 152 5.06 -1.78 8.28
CA ARG A 152 4.88 -0.58 9.11
C ARG A 152 4.73 -0.91 10.57
N GLU A 153 5.19 0.00 11.42
CA GLU A 153 4.95 -0.06 12.86
C GLU A 153 3.61 0.61 13.22
N ASP A 154 2.83 -0.06 14.06
CA ASP A 154 1.67 0.55 14.70
C ASP A 154 2.08 1.56 15.79
N GLU A 155 1.10 2.25 16.38
CA GLU A 155 1.28 3.17 17.52
C GLU A 155 1.98 2.52 18.72
N LYS A 156 1.94 1.19 18.86
CA LYS A 156 2.56 0.42 19.94
C LYS A 156 3.98 -0.06 19.58
N GLY A 157 4.47 0.25 18.38
CA GLY A 157 5.77 -0.18 17.87
C GLY A 157 5.79 -1.62 17.34
N LYS A 158 4.63 -2.28 17.19
CA LYS A 158 4.56 -3.60 16.58
C LYS A 158 4.64 -3.46 15.07
N LYS A 159 5.57 -4.20 14.45
CA LYS A 159 5.68 -4.29 12.98
C LYS A 159 4.58 -5.19 12.43
N HIS A 160 3.94 -4.71 11.37
CA HIS A 160 2.94 -5.40 10.59
C HIS A 160 3.35 -5.46 9.13
N THR A 161 3.04 -6.56 8.45
CA THR A 161 3.25 -6.69 7.01
C THR A 161 2.00 -6.27 6.27
N LEU A 162 2.14 -5.30 5.37
CA LEU A 162 1.08 -4.83 4.49
C LEU A 162 1.33 -5.35 3.09
N VAL A 163 0.29 -5.90 2.46
CA VAL A 163 0.30 -6.26 1.04
C VAL A 163 -0.82 -5.52 0.34
N GLU A 164 -0.47 -4.73 -0.67
CA GLU A 164 -1.42 -4.02 -1.52
C GLU A 164 -1.42 -4.66 -2.91
N THR A 165 -2.60 -4.92 -3.47
CA THR A 165 -2.74 -5.39 -4.86
C THR A 165 -3.54 -4.38 -5.66
N TYR A 166 -3.00 -4.04 -6.83
CA TYR A 166 -3.59 -3.11 -7.78
C TYR A 166 -3.80 -3.79 -9.13
N VAL A 167 -4.82 -3.34 -9.86
CA VAL A 167 -5.14 -3.80 -11.21
C VAL A 167 -4.92 -2.67 -12.21
N LYS A 168 -4.22 -2.98 -13.31
CA LYS A 168 -3.97 -2.03 -14.40
C LYS A 168 -5.30 -1.55 -15.01
N GLN A 169 -5.43 -0.25 -15.21
CA GLN A 169 -6.60 0.41 -15.82
C GLN A 169 -6.47 0.52 -17.33
#